data_AF-A0A318UFI5-F1
#
_entry.id   AF-A0A318UFI5-F1
#
_cell.length_a   1.000
_cell.length_b   1.000
_cell.length_c   1.000
_cell.angle_alpha   90.00
_cell.angle_beta   90.00
_cell.angle_gamma   90.00
#
_symmetry.space_group_name_H-M   'P 1'
#
loop_
_entity.id
_entity.type
_entity.pdbx_description
1 polymer ?
#
loop_
_entity_poly.entity_id
_entity_poly.type
_entity_poly.pdbx_seq_one_letter_code
_entity_poly.pdbx_strand_id
1 'polypeptide(L)' 'MEYAIQLLEKEKKLLERSVKEEDLMHKNMQQATQNLKNIASIKRAIKLLKLKAQQGA' A
#
# COMPACT_ATOMS: atom_id res chain seq x y z
N MET A 1 -4.18 11.06 12.84
CA MET A 1 -3.60 9.76 12.46
C MET A 1 -4.53 8.99 11.51
N GLU A 2 -5.84 9.00 11.78
CA GLU A 2 -6.91 8.47 10.93
C GLU A 2 -6.76 8.81 9.43
N TYR A 3 -6.65 10.10 9.10
CA TYR A 3 -6.53 10.57 7.72
C TYR A 3 -5.32 9.99 6.97
N ALA A 4 -4.16 9.90 7.65
CA ALA A 4 -2.95 9.32 7.07
C ALA A 4 -3.14 7.82 6.79
N ILE A 5 -3.83 7.09 7.67
CA ILE A 5 -4.16 5.67 7.47
C ILE A 5 -5.10 5.52 6.26
N GLN A 6 -6.14 6.34 6.15
CA GLN A 6 -7.08 6.31 5.02
C GLN A 6 -6.39 6.60 3.68
N LEU A 7 -5.49 7.59 3.65
CA LEU A 7 -4.71 7.90 2.45
C LEU A 7 -3.84 6.72 2.02
N LEU A 8 -3.13 6.10 2.97
CA LEU A 8 -2.31 4.92 2.73
C LEU A 8 -3.15 3.72 2.25
N GLU A 9 -4.34 3.51 2.81
CA GLU A 9 -5.24 2.45 2.37
C GLU A 9 -5.76 2.68 0.95
N LYS A 10 -6.03 3.94 0.57
CA LYS A 10 -6.39 4.31 -0.81
C LYS A 10 -5.25 4.03 -1.77
N GLU A 11 -4.02 4.44 -1.44
CA GLU A 11 -2.84 4.25 -2.27
C GLU A 11 -2.53 2.75 -2.49
N LYS A 12 -2.62 1.96 -1.42
CA LYS A 12 -2.49 0.50 -1.50
C LYS A 12 -3.47 -0.11 -2.51
N LYS A 13 -4.74 0.32 -2.47
CA LYS A 13 -5.78 -0.18 -3.39
C LYS A 13 -5.47 0.21 -4.85
N LEU A 14 -4.97 1.42 -5.10
CA LEU A 14 -4.59 1.85 -6.44
C LEU A 14 -3.45 1.00 -7.01
N LEU A 15 -2.41 0.75 -6.21
CA LEU A 15 -1.30 -0.12 -6.61
C LEU A 15 -1.76 -1.58 -6.82
N GLU A 16 -2.65 -2.10 -5.97
CA GLU A 16 -3.21 -3.45 -6.13
C GLU A 16 -4.03 -3.57 -7.43
N ARG A 17 -4.77 -2.52 -7.82
CA ARG A 17 -5.49 -2.46 -9.09
C ARG A 17 -4.52 -2.39 -10.27
N SER A 18 -3.54 -1.49 -10.24
CA SER A 18 -2.56 -1.38 -11.32
C SER A 18 -1.83 -2.70 -11.57
N VAL A 19 -1.43 -3.44 -10.53
CA VAL A 19 -0.79 -4.76 -10.72
C VAL A 19 -1.74 -5.79 -11.36
N LYS A 20 -3.04 -5.78 -11.02
CA LYS A 20 -4.01 -6.79 -11.46
C LYS A 20 -4.73 -6.45 -12.76
N GLU A 21 -5.28 -5.24 -12.85
CA GLU A 21 -6.15 -4.79 -13.94
C GLU A 21 -5.35 -4.36 -15.17
N GLU A 22 -4.16 -3.76 -14.97
CA GLU A 22 -3.30 -3.37 -16.10
C GLU A 22 -2.44 -4.53 -16.59
N ASP A 23 -2.52 -5.69 -15.92
CA ASP A 23 -1.74 -6.90 -16.22
C ASP A 23 -0.22 -6.65 -16.21
N LEU A 24 0.23 -5.79 -15.28
CA LEU A 24 1.63 -5.39 -15.20
C LEU A 24 2.58 -6.57 -14.96
N MET A 25 2.10 -7.65 -14.34
CA MET A 25 2.92 -8.85 -14.16
C MET A 25 3.41 -9.43 -15.50
N HIS A 26 2.61 -9.32 -16.57
CA HIS A 26 3.00 -9.76 -17.91
C HIS A 26 3.55 -8.62 -18.77
N LYS A 27 2.98 -7.42 -18.67
CA LYS A 27 3.36 -6.28 -19.55
C LYS A 27 4.59 -5.53 -19.09
N ASN A 28 4.80 -5.42 -17.77
CA ASN A 28 5.91 -4.68 -17.18
C ASN A 28 6.24 -5.20 -15.77
N MET A 29 6.91 -6.35 -15.72
CA MET A 29 7.22 -7.06 -14.48
C MET A 29 8.05 -6.23 -13.50
N GLN A 30 8.91 -5.33 -13.98
CA GLN A 30 9.70 -4.44 -13.14
C GLN A 30 8.80 -3.47 -12.37
N GLN A 31 7.85 -2.84 -13.07
CA GLN A 31 6.87 -1.95 -12.43
C GLN A 31 5.95 -2.74 -11.48
N ALA A 32 5.51 -3.93 -11.86
CA ALA A 32 4.73 -4.79 -10.98
C ALA A 32 5.48 -5.13 -9.69
N THR A 33 6.76 -5.49 -9.79
CA THR A 33 7.63 -5.77 -8.64
C THR A 33 7.78 -4.55 -7.74
N GLN A 34 7.96 -3.36 -8.32
CA GLN A 34 8.05 -2.13 -7.55
C GLN A 34 6.73 -1.80 -6.84
N ASN A 35 5.60 -1.97 -7.53
CA ASN A 35 4.27 -1.77 -6.95
C ASN A 35 4.03 -2.75 -5.79
N LEU A 36 4.41 -4.02 -5.92
CA LEU A 36 4.32 -5.01 -4.86
C LEU A 36 5.20 -4.65 -3.64
N LYS A 37 6.42 -4.15 -3.87
CA LYS A 37 7.29 -3.63 -2.79
C LYS A 37 6.64 -2.45 -2.08
N ASN A 38 6.08 -1.50 -2.84
CA ASN A 38 5.38 -0.35 -2.28
C ASN A 38 4.16 -0.77 -1.44
N ILE A 39 3.35 -1.71 -1.93
CA ILE A 39 2.22 -2.29 -1.19
C ILE A 39 2.68 -2.88 0.15
N ALA A 40 3.79 -3.63 0.17
CA ALA A 40 4.33 -4.21 1.40
C ALA A 40 4.78 -3.12 2.40
N SER A 41 5.44 -2.07 1.93
CA SER A 41 5.84 -0.93 2.75
C SER A 41 4.64 -0.18 3.32
N ILE A 42 3.60 0.06 2.50
CA ILE A 42 2.36 0.71 2.95
C ILE A 42 1.66 -0.11 4.03
N LYS A 43 1.58 -1.44 3.88
CA LYS A 43 1.01 -2.32 4.91
C LYS A 43 1.74 -2.20 6.25
N ARG A 44 3.08 -2.13 6.23
CA ARG A 44 3.89 -1.93 7.43
C ARG A 44 3.65 -0.55 8.05
N ALA A 45 3.60 0.51 7.24
CA ALA A 45 3.33 1.87 7.70
C ALA A 45 1.96 1.98 8.39
N ILE A 46 0.90 1.43 7.76
CA ILE A 46 -0.44 1.38 8.36
C ILE A 46 -0.42 0.66 9.71
N LYS A 47 0.25 -0.49 9.81
CA LYS A 47 0.36 -1.24 11.06
C LYS A 47 1.03 -0.41 12.16
N LEU A 48 2.14 0.25 11.86
CA LEU A 48 2.86 1.09 12.82
C LEU A 48 2.02 2.30 13.26
N LEU A 49 1.31 2.93 12.33
CA LEU A 49 0.42 4.04 12.65
C LEU A 49 -0.74 3.59 13.53
N LYS A 50 -1.39 2.46 13.23
CA LYS A 50 -2.47 1.91 14.07
C LYS A 50 -1.98 1.60 15.49
N LEU A 51 -0.78 1.01 15.63
CA LEU A 51 -0.16 0.76 16.93
C LEU A 51 0.15 2.05 17.70
N LYS A 52 0.71 3.07 17.03
CA LYS A 52 0.96 4.38 17.65
C LYS A 52 -0.32 5.08 18.08
N ALA A 53 -1.40 4.98 17.29
CA ALA A 53 -2.70 5.53 17.64
C ALA A 53 -3.25 4.89 18.93
N GLN A 54 -3.04 3.58 19.11
CA GLN A 54 -3.49 2.84 20.28
C GLN A 54 -2.62 3.09 21.53
N GLN A 55 -1.33 3.37 21.37
CA GLN A 55 -0.41 3.65 22.48
C GLN A 55 -0.46 5.11 22.97
N GLY A 56 -1.04 6.01 22.18
CA GLY A 56 -1.17 7.43 22.51
C GLY A 56 -2.59 7.88 22.87
N ALA A 57 -3.52 6.94 23.01
CA ALA A 57 -4.89 7.13 23.49
C ALA A 57 -5.01 6.55 24.90
#